data_AF-A0A6N7W0W5-F1
#
_entry.id   AF-A0A6N7W0W5-F1
#
_cell.length_a   1.000
_cell.length_b   1.000
_cell.length_c   1.000
_cell.angle_alpha   90.00
_cell.angle_beta   90.00
_cell.angle_gamma   90.00
#
_symmetry.space_group_name_H-M   'P 1'
#
loop_
_entity.id
_entity.type
_entity.pdbx_description
1 polymer ?
#
loop_
_entity_poly.entity_id
_entity_poly.type
_entity_poly.pdbx_seq_one_letter_code
_entity_poly.pdbx_strand_id
1 'polypeptide(L)'
;MKIWKIVTGVLVFSQISLGMALAAAPALDKIVKPSKGYVWRLDAANKLRLPRSWRVDPANRMSGSGQPSILNLAALTQELQKQGIQPKQVILVDLRQEDHGYLNGTAVSWYGENNWANVGKSDAAIRKEEARRLEKEENRETPYYHLDKKKKPHYKGTEKVQAALTEQQAAALFGLGYARFASTDHTWPEPAEVDAFLQWQKNLPADAWLHFHCQAGKGRTTAYMIMRDIWLNGQQDSLETICARQHALGGQDVLHMTHKEEWRQTIDDQKIYRLKQFYTYVKELQQGKITQSWTDYLKENP
;
A
#
# COMPACT_ATOMS: atom_id res chain seq x y z
N MET A 1 -44.63 -61.44 -7.82
CA MET A 1 -44.81 -60.13 -7.14
C MET A 1 -43.60 -59.87 -6.25
N LYS A 2 -42.69 -59.00 -6.67
CA LYS A 2 -41.50 -58.61 -5.89
C LYS A 2 -41.65 -57.14 -5.50
N ILE A 3 -41.73 -56.90 -4.20
CA ILE A 3 -41.94 -55.59 -3.58
C ILE A 3 -40.60 -54.86 -3.57
N TRP A 4 -40.52 -53.70 -4.23
CA TRP A 4 -39.37 -52.80 -4.15
C TRP A 4 -39.48 -51.97 -2.87
N LYS A 5 -38.47 -52.07 -1.99
CA LYS A 5 -38.29 -51.16 -0.86
C LYS A 5 -37.72 -49.85 -1.37
N ILE A 6 -38.48 -48.76 -1.24
CA ILE A 6 -37.98 -47.39 -1.39
C ILE A 6 -37.21 -47.07 -0.10
N VAL A 7 -35.90 -46.87 -0.22
CA VAL A 7 -35.08 -46.33 0.86
C VAL A 7 -35.08 -44.82 0.71
N THR A 8 -35.80 -44.13 1.60
CA THR A 8 -35.74 -42.69 1.77
C THR A 8 -34.38 -42.32 2.37
N GLY A 9 -33.50 -41.75 1.54
CA GLY A 9 -32.24 -41.16 1.99
C GLY A 9 -32.51 -39.86 2.71
N VAL A 10 -32.26 -39.83 4.03
CA VAL A 10 -32.22 -38.61 4.83
C VAL A 10 -30.97 -37.82 4.42
N LEU A 11 -31.16 -36.70 3.73
CA LEU A 11 -30.12 -35.68 3.51
C LEU A 11 -29.83 -35.01 4.85
N VAL A 12 -28.80 -35.49 5.55
CA VAL A 12 -28.21 -34.79 6.69
C VAL A 12 -27.40 -33.63 6.12
N PHE A 13 -27.96 -32.42 6.17
CA PHE A 13 -27.17 -31.21 6.06
C PHE A 13 -26.20 -31.16 7.26
N SER A 14 -24.93 -31.50 7.04
CA SER A 14 -23.90 -31.17 8.00
C SER A 14 -23.68 -29.66 7.93
N GLN A 15 -24.29 -28.93 8.87
CA GLN A 15 -23.79 -27.63 9.25
C GLN A 15 -22.40 -27.84 9.83
N ILE A 16 -21.37 -27.64 9.01
CA ILE A 16 -20.03 -27.44 9.51
C ILE A 16 -20.03 -26.05 10.14
N SER A 17 -20.40 -25.98 11.42
CA SER A 17 -20.01 -24.89 12.29
C SER A 17 -18.48 -24.93 12.36
N LEU A 18 -17.82 -24.15 11.51
CA LEU A 18 -16.37 -24.04 11.45
C LEU A 18 -15.88 -23.21 12.64
N GLY A 19 -16.03 -23.75 13.85
CA GLY A 19 -15.31 -23.30 15.03
C GLY A 19 -13.88 -23.84 15.01
N MET A 20 -13.11 -23.51 13.97
CA MET A 20 -11.65 -23.62 14.08
C MET A 20 -11.18 -22.29 14.64
N ALA A 21 -10.65 -22.29 15.86
CA ALA A 21 -9.86 -21.18 16.35
C ALA A 21 -8.73 -20.96 15.33
N LEU A 22 -8.89 -19.95 14.47
CA LEU A 22 -7.83 -19.53 13.57
C LEU A 22 -6.64 -19.18 14.46
N ALA A 23 -5.47 -19.79 14.18
CA ALA A 23 -4.24 -19.38 14.85
C ALA A 23 -4.08 -17.87 14.69
N ALA A 24 -3.76 -17.15 15.77
CA ALA A 24 -3.57 -15.71 15.71
C ALA A 24 -2.47 -15.33 14.71
N ALA A 25 -2.57 -14.15 14.11
CA ALA A 25 -1.53 -13.68 13.19
C ALA A 25 -0.14 -13.66 13.87
N PRO A 26 0.94 -13.90 13.10
CA PRO A 26 2.30 -13.70 13.60
C PRO A 26 2.49 -12.31 14.21
N ALA A 27 3.01 -12.27 15.44
CA ALA A 27 3.23 -11.02 16.17
C ALA A 27 4.48 -10.29 15.67
N LEU A 28 4.37 -8.97 15.44
CA LEU A 28 5.47 -8.14 14.94
C LEU A 28 5.99 -7.12 15.94
N ASP A 29 5.41 -7.01 17.14
CA ASP A 29 5.78 -6.04 18.19
C ASP A 29 7.27 -6.13 18.59
N LYS A 30 7.84 -7.33 18.55
CA LYS A 30 9.27 -7.55 18.86
C LYS A 30 10.18 -7.29 17.66
N ILE A 31 9.64 -7.27 16.44
CA ILE A 31 10.39 -7.15 15.18
C ILE A 31 10.37 -5.71 14.67
N VAL A 32 9.18 -5.11 14.58
CA VAL A 32 8.94 -3.78 14.01
C VAL A 32 9.04 -2.75 15.13
N LYS A 33 10.16 -2.04 15.16
CA LYS A 33 10.45 -1.03 16.19
C LYS A 33 10.79 0.31 15.55
N PRO A 34 10.45 1.43 16.21
CA PRO A 34 10.86 2.76 15.74
C PRO A 34 12.37 2.83 15.57
N SER A 35 12.81 3.37 14.43
CA SER A 35 14.20 3.71 14.19
C SER A 35 14.39 5.23 14.22
N LYS A 36 15.59 5.70 14.52
CA LYS A 36 15.91 7.13 14.35
C LYS A 36 16.10 7.38 12.87
N GLY A 37 15.41 8.36 12.28
CA GLY A 37 15.73 8.86 10.94
C GLY A 37 16.98 9.74 10.96
N TYR A 38 17.86 9.60 9.96
CA TYR A 38 19.19 10.22 10.00
C TYR A 38 19.74 10.75 8.67
N VAL A 39 19.15 10.42 7.53
CA VAL A 39 19.63 10.90 6.22
C VAL A 39 18.49 11.18 5.24
N TRP A 40 18.69 12.14 4.35
CA TRP A 40 17.86 12.30 3.16
C TRP A 40 18.25 11.25 2.11
N ARG A 41 17.39 10.25 1.97
CA ARG A 41 17.54 9.19 0.98
C ARG A 41 16.94 9.62 -0.34
N LEU A 42 17.70 9.44 -1.42
CA LEU A 42 17.24 9.66 -2.78
C LEU A 42 16.32 8.52 -3.24
N ASP A 43 15.04 8.83 -3.43
CA ASP A 43 14.01 7.87 -3.84
C ASP A 43 13.86 7.79 -5.36
N ALA A 44 13.84 8.94 -6.02
CA ALA A 44 13.83 9.08 -7.47
C ALA A 44 14.50 10.38 -7.92
N ALA A 45 15.50 10.26 -8.78
CA ALA A 45 16.11 11.41 -9.44
C ALA A 45 15.09 12.08 -10.37
N ASN A 46 15.12 13.41 -10.43
CA ASN A 46 14.18 14.21 -11.24
C ASN A 46 14.46 14.04 -12.75
N LYS A 47 13.84 13.04 -13.38
CA LYS A 47 14.01 12.71 -14.80
C LYS A 47 12.67 12.45 -15.46
N LEU A 48 12.45 13.01 -16.65
CA LEU A 48 11.21 12.82 -17.41
C LEU A 48 11.16 11.41 -18.01
N ARG A 49 10.51 10.51 -17.26
CA ARG A 49 10.20 9.12 -17.64
C ARG A 49 9.18 8.56 -16.65
N LEU A 50 8.58 7.42 -16.95
CA LEU A 50 7.71 6.75 -16.00
C LEU A 50 8.47 6.35 -14.72
N PRO A 51 7.81 6.42 -13.55
CA PRO A 51 8.40 5.95 -12.29
C PRO A 51 8.73 4.46 -12.36
N ARG A 52 9.65 4.02 -11.49
CA ARG A 52 10.01 2.59 -11.41
C ARG A 52 8.79 1.75 -11.03
N SER A 53 8.75 0.50 -11.49
CA SER A 53 7.65 -0.44 -11.18
C SER A 53 6.27 0.04 -11.65
N TRP A 54 6.22 0.97 -12.61
CA TRP A 54 4.98 1.45 -13.23
C TRP A 54 4.19 0.28 -13.83
N ARG A 55 2.90 0.23 -13.51
CA ARG A 55 1.93 -0.72 -14.05
C ARG A 55 0.52 -0.15 -13.98
N VAL A 56 -0.35 -0.61 -14.86
CA VAL A 56 -1.74 -0.17 -14.96
C VAL A 56 -2.69 -1.35 -14.88
N ASP A 57 -3.82 -1.15 -14.24
CA ASP A 57 -4.97 -2.06 -14.21
C ASP A 57 -6.22 -1.25 -14.61
N PRO A 58 -6.48 -1.13 -15.93
CA PRO A 58 -7.61 -0.36 -16.42
C PRO A 58 -8.97 -0.90 -15.97
N ALA A 59 -9.08 -2.23 -15.79
CA ALA A 59 -10.33 -2.88 -15.34
C ALA A 59 -10.74 -2.39 -13.96
N ASN A 60 -9.76 -2.18 -13.07
CA ASN A 60 -9.98 -1.67 -11.71
C ASN A 60 -9.76 -0.15 -11.57
N ARG A 61 -9.59 0.55 -12.70
CA ARG A 61 -9.28 1.99 -12.77
C ARG A 61 -8.15 2.40 -11.83
N MET A 62 -7.04 1.66 -11.88
CA MET A 62 -5.91 1.92 -11.01
C MET A 62 -4.56 1.71 -11.69
N SER A 63 -3.52 2.22 -11.06
CA SER A 63 -2.14 2.04 -11.45
C SER A 63 -1.24 2.00 -10.23
N GLY A 64 -0.02 1.51 -10.40
CA GLY A 64 0.95 1.34 -9.31
C GLY A 64 2.35 1.74 -9.73
N SER A 65 3.13 2.39 -8.86
CA SER A 65 4.57 2.57 -9.07
C SER A 65 5.36 2.77 -7.78
N GLY A 66 6.68 2.85 -7.90
CA GLY A 66 7.53 3.46 -6.87
C GLY A 66 7.41 4.98 -6.85
N GLN A 67 8.05 5.59 -5.87
CA GLN A 67 7.97 7.03 -5.62
C GLN A 67 8.29 7.81 -6.92
N PRO A 68 7.35 8.63 -7.43
CA PRO A 68 7.64 9.52 -8.54
C PRO A 68 8.44 10.74 -8.05
N SER A 69 9.38 11.23 -8.88
CA SER A 69 9.87 12.62 -8.84
C SER A 69 8.87 13.56 -9.55
N ILE A 70 9.07 14.88 -9.50
CA ILE A 70 8.20 15.83 -10.20
C ILE A 70 8.12 15.54 -11.70
N LEU A 71 9.26 15.25 -12.36
CA LEU A 71 9.24 14.87 -13.77
C LEU A 71 8.70 13.45 -14.02
N ASN A 72 8.66 12.57 -13.01
CA ASN A 72 7.92 11.31 -13.13
C ASN A 72 6.41 11.54 -13.02
N LEU A 73 5.95 12.46 -12.17
CA LEU A 73 4.53 12.88 -12.11
C LEU A 73 4.07 13.46 -13.45
N ALA A 74 4.91 14.27 -14.09
CA ALA A 74 4.64 14.77 -15.45
C ALA A 74 4.48 13.61 -16.45
N ALA A 75 5.43 12.67 -16.47
CA ALA A 75 5.41 11.54 -17.39
C ALA A 75 4.21 10.61 -17.17
N LEU A 76 3.88 10.29 -15.91
CA LEU A 76 2.75 9.41 -15.62
C LEU A 76 1.41 10.08 -15.94
N THR A 77 1.28 11.38 -15.69
CA THR A 77 0.06 12.14 -16.02
C THR A 77 -0.16 12.14 -17.54
N GLN A 78 0.90 12.41 -18.31
CA GLN A 78 0.84 12.34 -19.78
C GLN A 78 0.48 10.93 -20.27
N GLU A 79 1.01 9.88 -19.63
CA GLU A 79 0.71 8.50 -20.02
C GLU A 79 -0.76 8.13 -19.77
N LEU A 80 -1.33 8.54 -18.63
CA LEU A 80 -2.74 8.33 -18.33
C LEU A 80 -3.65 9.16 -19.26
N GLN A 81 -3.25 10.38 -19.61
CA GLN A 81 -4.00 11.22 -20.56
C GLN A 81 -4.09 10.60 -21.96
N LYS A 82 -3.05 9.93 -22.44
CA LYS A 82 -3.11 9.17 -23.71
C LYS A 82 -4.15 8.04 -23.68
N GLN A 83 -4.47 7.54 -22.50
CA GLN A 83 -5.50 6.52 -22.26
C GLN A 83 -6.89 7.15 -21.99
N GLY A 84 -7.03 8.47 -22.19
CA GLY A 84 -8.29 9.20 -22.00
C GLY A 84 -8.57 9.62 -20.57
N ILE A 85 -7.65 9.39 -19.63
CA ILE A 85 -7.83 9.72 -18.21
C ILE A 85 -7.31 11.13 -17.96
N GLN A 86 -8.22 12.03 -17.57
CA GLN A 86 -7.88 13.42 -17.29
C GLN A 86 -7.18 13.56 -15.92
N PRO A 87 -6.25 14.52 -15.75
CA PRO A 87 -5.53 14.68 -14.47
C PRO A 87 -6.46 14.82 -13.25
N LYS A 88 -7.57 15.56 -13.41
CA LYS A 88 -8.59 15.72 -12.36
C LYS A 88 -9.28 14.43 -11.91
N GLN A 89 -9.21 13.37 -12.71
CA GLN A 89 -9.75 12.04 -12.37
C GLN A 89 -8.73 11.23 -11.58
N VAL A 90 -7.45 11.57 -11.66
CA VAL A 90 -6.37 10.83 -11.02
C VAL A 90 -6.24 11.29 -9.58
N ILE A 91 -6.23 10.33 -8.65
CA ILE A 91 -5.86 10.56 -7.26
C ILE A 91 -4.52 9.87 -7.03
N LEU A 92 -3.51 10.65 -6.63
CA LEU A 92 -2.24 10.13 -6.15
C LEU A 92 -2.44 9.58 -4.73
N VAL A 93 -2.39 8.24 -4.60
CA VAL A 93 -2.57 7.53 -3.34
C VAL A 93 -1.21 7.17 -2.76
N ASP A 94 -0.79 7.98 -1.80
CA ASP A 94 0.47 7.86 -1.08
C ASP A 94 0.34 6.87 0.08
N LEU A 95 1.14 5.80 0.04
CA LEU A 95 1.12 4.74 1.04
C LEU A 95 2.29 4.84 2.04
N ARG A 96 2.97 5.99 2.10
CA ARG A 96 4.24 6.14 2.82
C ARG A 96 4.04 6.75 4.21
N GLN A 97 4.41 5.98 5.23
CA GLN A 97 4.48 6.46 6.60
C GLN A 97 5.74 7.31 6.85
N GLU A 98 6.85 7.01 6.17
CA GLU A 98 8.10 7.75 6.30
C GLU A 98 7.96 9.21 5.82
N ASP A 99 8.62 10.15 6.51
CA ASP A 99 8.65 11.55 6.06
C ASP A 99 9.28 11.61 4.66
N HIS A 100 8.60 12.21 3.70
CA HIS A 100 9.08 12.33 2.33
C HIS A 100 8.54 13.59 1.64
N GLY A 101 9.14 13.91 0.50
CA GLY A 101 8.76 15.05 -0.31
C GLY A 101 9.73 15.26 -1.46
N TYR A 102 9.82 16.50 -1.91
CA TYR A 102 10.60 16.86 -3.09
C TYR A 102 11.54 18.00 -2.77
N LEU A 103 12.82 17.85 -3.12
CA LEU A 103 13.82 18.92 -3.07
C LEU A 103 14.30 19.17 -4.50
N ASN A 104 14.12 20.38 -5.02
CA ASN A 104 14.38 20.73 -6.43
C ASN A 104 13.70 19.76 -7.44
N GLY A 105 12.56 19.22 -7.05
CA GLY A 105 11.79 18.23 -7.80
C GLY A 105 12.30 16.79 -7.74
N THR A 106 13.46 16.55 -7.13
CA THR A 106 13.96 15.21 -6.81
C THR A 106 13.20 14.65 -5.61
N ALA A 107 12.71 13.41 -5.71
CA ALA A 107 11.98 12.79 -4.61
C ALA A 107 12.93 12.20 -3.57
N VAL A 108 12.66 12.51 -2.29
CA VAL A 108 13.46 12.08 -1.15
C VAL A 108 12.61 11.64 0.03
N SER A 109 13.21 10.86 0.92
CA SER A 109 12.63 10.52 2.22
C SER A 109 13.65 10.60 3.35
N TRP A 110 13.20 10.99 4.54
CA TRP A 110 14.01 10.97 5.75
C TRP A 110 14.14 9.53 6.28
N TYR A 111 15.24 8.89 5.95
CA TYR A 111 15.42 7.46 6.15
C TYR A 111 15.97 7.14 7.55
N GLY A 112 15.32 6.20 8.22
CA GLY A 112 15.83 5.44 9.37
C GLY A 112 16.04 3.98 8.99
N GLU A 113 16.66 3.17 9.86
CA GLU A 113 16.83 1.74 9.60
C GLU A 113 15.47 1.07 9.29
N ASN A 114 15.48 0.18 8.28
CA ASN A 114 14.30 -0.47 7.72
C ASN A 114 13.18 0.49 7.24
N ASN A 115 13.47 1.78 7.09
CA ASN A 115 12.49 2.81 6.74
C ASN A 115 11.40 3.00 7.82
N TRP A 116 11.74 2.74 9.09
CA TRP A 116 10.82 2.75 10.24
C TRP A 116 10.93 4.00 11.13
N ALA A 117 11.31 5.14 10.56
CA ALA A 117 11.53 6.37 11.32
C ALA A 117 10.26 6.92 12.01
N ASN A 118 9.09 6.48 11.57
CA ASN A 118 7.78 6.93 12.01
C ASN A 118 6.91 5.82 12.61
N VAL A 119 7.44 4.62 12.81
CA VAL A 119 6.70 3.55 13.52
C VAL A 119 6.28 4.05 14.89
N GLY A 120 5.02 3.79 15.25
CA GLY A 120 4.42 4.20 16.52
C GLY A 120 4.02 5.67 16.63
N LYS A 121 4.21 6.48 15.58
CA LYS A 121 3.71 7.87 15.56
C LYS A 121 2.31 7.93 14.96
N SER A 122 1.51 8.91 15.39
CA SER A 122 0.21 9.20 14.79
C SER A 122 0.37 9.90 13.44
N ASP A 123 -0.59 9.73 12.53
CA ASP A 123 -0.62 10.38 11.21
C ASP A 123 -0.49 11.92 11.32
N ALA A 124 -1.20 12.54 12.28
CA ALA A 124 -1.10 13.98 12.53
C ALA A 124 0.33 14.42 12.93
N ALA A 125 1.02 13.62 13.75
CA ALA A 125 2.41 13.92 14.13
C ALA A 125 3.38 13.74 12.95
N ILE A 126 3.17 12.70 12.13
CA ILE A 126 3.95 12.44 10.92
C ILE A 126 3.84 13.62 9.95
N ARG A 127 2.62 14.02 9.57
CA ARG A 127 2.40 15.11 8.60
C ARG A 127 2.99 16.43 9.08
N LYS A 128 2.82 16.74 10.37
CA LYS A 128 3.38 17.96 10.97
C LYS A 128 4.90 17.97 10.91
N GLU A 129 5.53 16.86 11.28
CA GLU A 129 7.00 16.75 11.30
C GLU A 129 7.58 16.72 9.88
N GLU A 130 6.94 16.03 8.94
CA GLU A 130 7.34 15.98 7.53
C GLU A 130 7.33 17.38 6.91
N ALA A 131 6.23 18.13 7.04
CA ALA A 131 6.12 19.50 6.53
C ALA A 131 7.21 20.40 7.14
N ARG A 132 7.38 20.34 8.46
CA ARG A 132 8.43 21.09 9.19
C ARG A 132 9.84 20.69 8.75
N ARG A 133 10.05 19.43 8.34
CA ARG A 133 11.36 18.95 7.88
C ARG A 133 11.66 19.49 6.50
N LEU A 134 10.70 19.45 5.58
CA LEU A 134 10.84 19.96 4.22
C LEU A 134 11.04 21.48 4.19
N GLU A 135 10.22 22.24 4.95
CA GLU A 135 10.35 23.69 5.09
C GLU A 135 11.76 24.09 5.54
N LYS A 136 12.34 23.33 6.49
CA LYS A 136 13.69 23.57 6.97
C LYS A 136 14.79 23.24 5.98
N GLU A 137 14.52 22.59 4.85
CA GLU A 137 15.54 22.37 3.82
C GLU A 137 15.63 23.53 2.84
N GLU A 138 14.61 24.40 2.75
CA GLU A 138 14.63 25.51 1.81
C GLU A 138 15.81 26.47 2.06
N ASN A 139 16.50 26.84 0.99
CA ASN A 139 17.72 27.66 0.98
C ASN A 139 18.94 27.06 1.69
N ARG A 140 18.95 25.75 1.99
CA ARG A 140 20.11 25.06 2.57
C ARG A 140 20.85 24.18 1.56
N GLU A 141 22.13 23.98 1.86
CA GLU A 141 22.93 22.92 1.24
C GLU A 141 22.58 21.59 1.91
N THR A 142 21.91 20.71 1.17
CA THR A 142 21.36 19.45 1.71
C THR A 142 22.07 18.26 1.08
N PRO A 143 22.69 17.36 1.88
CA PRO A 143 23.32 16.15 1.37
C PRO A 143 22.28 15.06 1.08
N TYR A 144 22.50 14.33 -0.02
CA TYR A 144 21.67 13.21 -0.46
C TYR A 144 22.43 11.91 -0.42
N TYR A 145 21.71 10.81 -0.16
CA TYR A 145 22.27 9.48 -0.03
C TYR A 145 21.49 8.46 -0.85
N HIS A 146 22.19 7.55 -1.52
CA HIS A 146 21.59 6.29 -1.97
C HIS A 146 21.83 5.21 -0.93
N LEU A 147 21.00 4.17 -0.91
CA LEU A 147 21.26 3.00 -0.09
C LEU A 147 21.98 1.93 -0.92
N ASP A 148 23.02 1.33 -0.36
CA ASP A 148 23.66 0.16 -0.95
C ASP A 148 22.83 -1.13 -0.78
N LYS A 149 23.38 -2.26 -1.23
CA LYS A 149 22.76 -3.58 -1.08
C LYS A 149 22.51 -3.98 0.38
N LYS A 150 23.31 -3.46 1.31
CA LYS A 150 23.20 -3.68 2.77
C LYS A 150 22.31 -2.64 3.45
N LYS A 151 21.60 -1.81 2.68
CA LYS A 151 20.71 -0.74 3.18
C LYS A 151 21.42 0.33 3.99
N LYS A 152 22.73 0.50 3.80
CA LYS A 152 23.52 1.57 4.41
C LYS A 152 23.62 2.76 3.45
N PRO A 153 23.56 4.00 3.96
CA PRO A 153 23.60 5.17 3.11
C PRO A 153 25.02 5.46 2.60
N HIS A 154 25.10 5.74 1.32
CA HIS A 154 26.31 6.22 0.64
C HIS A 154 26.03 7.61 0.08
N TYR A 155 26.91 8.55 0.44
CA TYR A 155 26.82 9.94 0.01
C TYR A 155 26.81 10.03 -1.51
N LYS A 156 25.86 10.79 -2.05
CA LYS A 156 25.69 10.99 -3.49
C LYS A 156 26.10 12.39 -3.94
N GLY A 157 25.95 13.38 -3.07
CA GLY A 157 26.20 14.78 -3.39
C GLY A 157 25.46 15.68 -2.42
N THR A 158 25.71 16.98 -2.55
CA THR A 158 25.00 18.04 -1.83
C THR A 158 24.45 18.99 -2.89
N GLU A 159 23.23 19.47 -2.69
CA GLU A 159 22.63 20.47 -3.55
C GLU A 159 22.02 21.59 -2.71
N LYS A 160 22.10 22.82 -3.22
CA LYS A 160 21.34 23.94 -2.68
C LYS A 160 19.86 23.75 -3.00
N VAL A 161 19.05 23.57 -1.97
CA VAL A 161 17.60 23.43 -2.11
C VAL A 161 17.00 24.80 -2.38
N GLN A 162 16.44 24.98 -3.57
CA GLN A 162 15.72 26.19 -3.99
C GLN A 162 14.22 26.07 -3.75
N ALA A 163 13.69 24.85 -3.81
CA ALA A 163 12.28 24.56 -3.53
C ALA A 163 12.15 23.22 -2.81
N ALA A 164 11.36 23.22 -1.74
CA ALA A 164 10.96 22.03 -1.01
C ALA A 164 9.43 21.90 -1.03
N LEU A 165 8.91 20.77 -1.52
CA LEU A 165 7.47 20.55 -1.64
C LEU A 165 7.05 19.28 -0.90
N THR A 166 5.88 19.33 -0.27
CA THR A 166 5.15 18.12 0.13
C THR A 166 4.60 17.43 -1.11
N GLU A 167 4.25 16.15 -0.96
CA GLU A 167 3.65 15.42 -2.08
C GLU A 167 2.24 15.91 -2.44
N GLN A 168 1.47 16.37 -1.47
CA GLN A 168 0.19 17.00 -1.73
C GLN A 168 0.34 18.27 -2.60
N GLN A 169 1.34 19.11 -2.32
CA GLN A 169 1.64 20.28 -3.14
C GLN A 169 2.09 19.85 -4.55
N ALA A 170 2.95 18.85 -4.65
CA ALA A 170 3.39 18.30 -5.94
C ALA A 170 2.23 17.76 -6.78
N ALA A 171 1.32 17.00 -6.19
CA ALA A 171 0.12 16.48 -6.86
C ALA A 171 -0.77 17.61 -7.38
N ALA A 172 -0.95 18.68 -6.60
CA ALA A 172 -1.74 19.84 -6.98
C ALA A 172 -1.17 20.57 -8.20
N LEU A 173 0.16 20.63 -8.37
CA LEU A 173 0.80 21.22 -9.57
C LEU A 173 0.37 20.56 -10.88
N PHE A 174 -0.04 19.28 -10.83
CA PHE A 174 -0.50 18.51 -11.98
C PHE A 174 -2.03 18.39 -12.03
N GLY A 175 -2.76 19.05 -11.13
CA GLY A 175 -4.22 18.98 -11.06
C GLY A 175 -4.74 17.61 -10.62
N LEU A 176 -3.94 16.85 -9.87
CA LEU A 176 -4.31 15.54 -9.34
C LEU A 176 -4.99 15.69 -7.97
N GLY A 177 -5.89 14.78 -7.63
CA GLY A 177 -6.28 14.54 -6.25
C GLY A 177 -5.13 13.92 -5.44
N TYR A 178 -5.20 14.01 -4.12
CA TYR A 178 -4.22 13.40 -3.22
C TYR A 178 -4.90 12.75 -2.03
N ALA A 179 -4.48 11.53 -1.70
CA ALA A 179 -4.88 10.81 -0.50
C ALA A 179 -3.64 10.12 0.09
N ARG A 180 -3.52 10.10 1.42
CA ARG A 180 -2.39 9.44 2.09
C ARG A 180 -2.87 8.50 3.18
N PHE A 181 -2.34 7.27 3.13
CA PHE A 181 -2.52 6.20 4.11
C PHE A 181 -1.14 5.81 4.64
N ALA A 182 -0.83 6.16 5.89
CA ALA A 182 0.51 6.14 6.45
C ALA A 182 0.95 4.72 6.86
N SER A 183 1.13 3.84 5.87
CA SER A 183 1.47 2.43 6.07
C SER A 183 2.98 2.22 6.25
N THR A 184 3.35 1.55 7.35
CA THR A 184 4.72 1.17 7.68
C THR A 184 5.35 0.33 6.56
N ASP A 185 6.63 0.59 6.24
CA ASP A 185 7.31 -0.21 5.22
C ASP A 185 7.47 -1.67 5.66
N HIS A 186 7.44 -2.58 4.68
CA HIS A 186 7.56 -4.04 4.83
C HIS A 186 6.36 -4.81 5.42
N THR A 187 5.50 -4.16 6.22
CA THR A 187 4.41 -4.83 6.96
C THR A 187 3.07 -4.81 6.21
N TRP A 188 2.08 -5.53 6.73
CA TRP A 188 0.68 -5.30 6.38
C TRP A 188 0.22 -3.93 6.94
N PRO A 189 -0.74 -3.22 6.30
CA PRO A 189 -1.27 -1.97 6.83
C PRO A 189 -1.92 -2.15 8.20
N GLU A 190 -1.77 -1.15 9.06
CA GLU A 190 -2.39 -1.14 10.40
C GLU A 190 -3.93 -1.17 10.28
N PRO A 191 -4.66 -1.77 11.24
CA PRO A 191 -6.11 -1.91 11.15
C PRO A 191 -6.86 -0.59 10.92
N ALA A 192 -6.43 0.48 11.60
CA ALA A 192 -7.03 1.81 11.44
C ALA A 192 -6.82 2.40 10.03
N GLU A 193 -5.68 2.11 9.38
CA GLU A 193 -5.41 2.53 8.00
C GLU A 193 -6.29 1.78 7.01
N VAL A 194 -6.52 0.48 7.24
CA VAL A 194 -7.46 -0.32 6.44
C VAL A 194 -8.89 0.21 6.57
N ASP A 195 -9.33 0.54 7.78
CA ASP A 195 -10.64 1.15 8.02
C ASP A 195 -10.79 2.49 7.29
N ALA A 196 -9.80 3.37 7.42
CA ALA A 196 -9.78 4.66 6.72
C ALA A 196 -9.84 4.47 5.20
N PHE A 197 -9.08 3.51 4.66
CA PHE A 197 -9.06 3.20 3.24
C PHE A 197 -10.41 2.67 2.74
N LEU A 198 -11.05 1.75 3.46
CA LEU A 198 -12.37 1.22 3.10
C LEU A 198 -13.46 2.30 3.16
N GLN A 199 -13.44 3.15 4.18
CA GLN A 199 -14.37 4.28 4.28
C GLN A 199 -14.17 5.28 3.12
N TRP A 200 -12.91 5.58 2.80
CA TRP A 200 -12.57 6.45 1.68
C TRP A 200 -13.02 5.87 0.33
N GLN A 201 -12.80 4.57 0.09
CA GLN A 201 -13.20 3.91 -1.15
C GLN A 201 -14.71 4.00 -1.43
N LYS A 202 -15.55 3.97 -0.40
CA LYS A 202 -17.02 4.08 -0.54
C LYS A 202 -17.47 5.44 -1.11
N ASN A 203 -16.64 6.47 -0.98
CA ASN A 203 -16.97 7.85 -1.35
C ASN A 203 -16.23 8.33 -2.60
N LEU A 204 -15.61 7.42 -3.35
CA LEU A 204 -14.87 7.78 -4.57
C LEU A 204 -15.83 8.22 -5.70
N PRO A 205 -15.46 9.24 -6.49
CA PRO A 205 -16.11 9.48 -7.77
C PRO A 205 -16.08 8.22 -8.64
N ALA A 206 -17.18 7.95 -9.35
CA ALA A 206 -17.30 6.77 -10.21
C ALA A 206 -16.21 6.71 -11.30
N ASP A 207 -15.73 7.87 -11.74
CA ASP A 207 -14.69 8.01 -12.74
C ASP A 207 -13.29 8.22 -12.14
N ALA A 208 -13.10 8.06 -10.83
CA ALA A 208 -11.79 8.17 -10.21
C ALA A 208 -10.81 7.11 -10.77
N TRP A 209 -9.57 7.53 -10.99
CA TRP A 209 -8.43 6.68 -11.29
C TRP A 209 -7.44 6.75 -10.13
N LEU A 210 -7.12 5.60 -9.53
CA LEU A 210 -6.25 5.58 -8.36
C LEU A 210 -4.81 5.23 -8.75
N HIS A 211 -3.87 6.14 -8.51
CA HIS A 211 -2.45 5.84 -8.66
C HIS A 211 -1.82 5.55 -7.29
N PHE A 212 -1.66 4.27 -6.97
CA PHE A 212 -1.01 3.84 -5.74
C PHE A 212 0.49 3.91 -5.89
N HIS A 213 1.17 4.45 -4.88
CA HIS A 213 2.62 4.33 -4.83
C HIS A 213 3.11 4.16 -3.40
N CYS A 214 4.31 3.62 -3.32
CA CYS A 214 5.10 3.66 -2.11
C CYS A 214 6.54 3.94 -2.53
N GLN A 215 7.50 3.72 -1.63
CA GLN A 215 8.90 3.87 -2.00
C GLN A 215 9.29 3.11 -3.29
N ALA A 216 9.07 1.79 -3.33
CA ALA A 216 9.56 0.93 -4.41
C ALA A 216 8.48 0.50 -5.42
N GLY A 217 7.21 0.70 -5.11
CA GLY A 217 6.10 0.20 -5.92
C GLY A 217 5.85 -1.29 -5.79
N LYS A 218 6.37 -1.90 -4.71
CA LYS A 218 6.32 -3.35 -4.45
C LYS A 218 5.32 -3.65 -3.32
N GLY A 219 5.76 -3.87 -2.08
CA GLY A 219 4.93 -4.34 -0.97
C GLY A 219 3.63 -3.58 -0.76
N ARG A 220 3.73 -2.37 -0.19
CA ARG A 220 2.56 -1.52 0.11
C ARG A 220 1.68 -1.27 -1.12
N THR A 221 2.27 -0.88 -2.24
CA THR A 221 1.55 -0.65 -3.50
C THR A 221 0.77 -1.89 -3.96
N THR A 222 1.40 -3.06 -3.96
CA THR A 222 0.72 -4.30 -4.37
C THR A 222 -0.38 -4.68 -3.38
N ALA A 223 -0.14 -4.53 -2.07
CA ALA A 223 -1.15 -4.81 -1.05
C ALA A 223 -2.41 -3.96 -1.24
N TYR A 224 -2.28 -2.64 -1.42
CA TYR A 224 -3.43 -1.75 -1.63
C TYR A 224 -4.13 -1.96 -2.97
N MET A 225 -3.38 -2.27 -4.05
CA MET A 225 -3.97 -2.66 -5.32
C MET A 225 -4.79 -3.94 -5.17
N ILE A 226 -4.27 -4.97 -4.49
CA ILE A 226 -5.02 -6.20 -4.17
C ILE A 226 -6.23 -5.89 -3.30
N MET A 227 -6.11 -5.04 -2.28
CA MET A 227 -7.24 -4.68 -1.40
C MET A 227 -8.37 -3.99 -2.17
N ARG A 228 -8.03 -3.09 -3.10
CA ARG A 228 -9.02 -2.48 -4.02
C ARG A 228 -9.64 -3.53 -4.93
N ASP A 229 -8.83 -4.42 -5.48
CA ASP A 229 -9.30 -5.45 -6.38
C ASP A 229 -10.27 -6.44 -5.68
N ILE A 230 -9.96 -6.83 -4.44
CA ILE A 230 -10.86 -7.58 -3.54
C ILE A 230 -12.14 -6.80 -3.28
N TRP A 231 -12.05 -5.49 -3.00
CA TRP A 231 -13.22 -4.65 -2.78
C TRP A 231 -14.16 -4.61 -3.99
N LEU A 232 -13.61 -4.59 -5.20
CA LEU A 232 -14.39 -4.51 -6.45
C LEU A 232 -14.91 -5.88 -6.91
N ASN A 233 -14.10 -6.93 -6.77
CA ASN A 233 -14.31 -8.21 -7.48
C ASN A 233 -14.30 -9.44 -6.55
N GLY A 234 -14.12 -9.28 -5.24
CA GLY A 234 -13.95 -10.41 -4.32
C GLY A 234 -15.18 -11.30 -4.14
N GLN A 235 -16.37 -10.86 -4.56
CA GLN A 235 -17.55 -11.73 -4.60
C GLN A 235 -17.46 -12.75 -5.73
N GLN A 236 -16.91 -12.35 -6.88
CA GLN A 236 -16.87 -13.12 -8.12
C GLN A 236 -15.56 -13.89 -8.28
N ASP A 237 -14.44 -13.25 -7.97
CA ASP A 237 -13.10 -13.78 -8.18
C ASP A 237 -12.51 -14.36 -6.90
N SER A 238 -11.73 -15.44 -7.03
CA SER A 238 -10.98 -15.99 -5.89
C SER A 238 -9.80 -15.09 -5.51
N LEU A 239 -9.31 -15.25 -4.28
CA LEU A 239 -8.12 -14.57 -3.81
C LEU A 239 -6.90 -14.90 -4.69
N GLU A 240 -6.76 -16.16 -5.09
CA GLU A 240 -5.67 -16.63 -5.96
C GLU A 240 -5.72 -15.95 -7.32
N THR A 241 -6.91 -15.85 -7.93
CA THR A 241 -7.09 -15.14 -9.22
C THR A 241 -6.73 -13.67 -9.11
N ILE A 242 -7.19 -12.99 -8.05
CA ILE A 242 -6.87 -11.58 -7.79
C ILE A 242 -5.36 -11.38 -7.63
N CYS A 243 -4.73 -12.17 -6.76
CA CYS A 243 -3.28 -12.09 -6.53
C CYS A 243 -2.49 -12.40 -7.80
N ALA A 244 -2.90 -13.41 -8.57
CA ALA A 244 -2.23 -13.80 -9.81
C ALA A 244 -2.30 -12.68 -10.86
N ARG A 245 -3.45 -12.01 -11.04
CA ARG A 245 -3.54 -10.89 -12.00
C ARG A 245 -2.72 -9.68 -11.55
N GLN A 246 -2.75 -9.33 -10.27
CA GLN A 246 -1.93 -8.22 -9.76
C GLN A 246 -0.43 -8.52 -9.87
N HIS A 247 -0.03 -9.78 -9.69
CA HIS A 247 1.33 -10.22 -9.93
C HIS A 247 1.71 -10.16 -11.42
N ALA A 248 0.84 -10.63 -12.33
CA ALA A 248 1.06 -10.60 -13.77
C ALA A 248 1.25 -9.17 -14.32
N LEU A 249 0.64 -8.17 -13.68
CA LEU A 249 0.86 -6.75 -13.98
C LEU A 249 2.21 -6.21 -13.45
N GLY A 250 3.02 -7.02 -12.77
CA GLY A 250 4.31 -6.64 -12.19
C GLY A 250 4.28 -6.34 -10.70
N GLY A 251 3.18 -6.63 -10.01
CA GLY A 251 3.09 -6.62 -8.54
C GLY A 251 3.90 -7.76 -7.89
N GLN A 252 4.02 -7.74 -6.57
CA GLN A 252 4.59 -8.87 -5.85
C GLN A 252 3.65 -10.07 -5.84
N ASP A 253 4.21 -11.28 -5.92
CA ASP A 253 3.47 -12.51 -5.64
C ASP A 253 3.31 -12.65 -4.12
N VAL A 254 2.25 -12.05 -3.59
CA VAL A 254 2.04 -11.93 -2.14
C VAL A 254 1.81 -13.29 -1.48
N LEU A 255 1.15 -14.23 -2.16
CA LEU A 255 0.79 -15.53 -1.59
C LEU A 255 1.97 -16.50 -1.49
N HIS A 256 3.06 -16.24 -2.21
CA HIS A 256 4.26 -17.09 -2.24
C HIS A 256 5.53 -16.35 -1.81
N MET A 257 5.38 -15.31 -0.98
CA MET A 257 6.52 -14.58 -0.43
C MET A 257 7.36 -15.47 0.49
N THR A 258 8.67 -15.48 0.25
CA THR A 258 9.63 -16.24 1.06
C THR A 258 10.91 -15.45 1.29
N HIS A 259 11.45 -15.56 2.49
CA HIS A 259 12.70 -14.96 2.92
C HIS A 259 13.55 -15.94 3.71
N LYS A 260 14.88 -15.81 3.58
CA LYS A 260 15.83 -16.67 4.30
C LYS A 260 15.94 -16.27 5.77
N GLU A 261 15.87 -14.97 6.03
CA GLU A 261 15.94 -14.42 7.38
C GLU A 261 14.60 -14.63 8.09
N GLU A 262 14.63 -15.33 9.22
CA GLU A 262 13.44 -15.69 10.00
C GLU A 262 12.55 -14.47 10.31
N TRP A 263 13.13 -13.37 10.78
CA TRP A 263 12.36 -12.16 11.10
C TRP A 263 11.67 -11.54 9.88
N ARG A 264 12.23 -11.68 8.67
CA ARG A 264 11.58 -11.24 7.43
C ARG A 264 10.48 -12.21 7.02
N GLN A 265 10.72 -13.52 7.19
CA GLN A 265 9.70 -14.54 6.93
C GLN A 265 8.49 -14.33 7.84
N THR A 266 8.68 -14.03 9.14
CA THR A 266 7.55 -13.71 10.04
C THR A 266 6.71 -12.54 9.55
N ILE A 267 7.34 -11.50 9.00
CA ILE A 267 6.62 -10.36 8.40
C ILE A 267 5.84 -10.79 7.15
N ASP A 268 6.43 -11.64 6.30
CA ASP A 268 5.76 -12.17 5.10
C ASP A 268 4.58 -13.08 5.46
N ASP A 269 4.75 -13.99 6.42
CA ASP A 269 3.70 -14.85 6.93
C ASP A 269 2.53 -14.04 7.47
N GLN A 270 2.82 -12.94 8.20
CA GLN A 270 1.77 -12.05 8.68
C GLN A 270 1.01 -11.37 7.53
N LYS A 271 1.70 -10.90 6.49
CA LYS A 271 1.03 -10.31 5.32
C LYS A 271 0.13 -11.30 4.61
N ILE A 272 0.60 -12.53 4.41
CA ILE A 272 -0.20 -13.60 3.80
C ILE A 272 -1.44 -13.88 4.65
N TYR A 273 -1.25 -14.02 5.96
CA TYR A 273 -2.33 -14.26 6.91
C TYR A 273 -3.38 -13.15 6.88
N ARG A 274 -2.95 -11.89 7.02
CA ARG A 274 -3.84 -10.72 7.02
C ARG A 274 -4.54 -10.50 5.69
N LEU A 275 -3.88 -10.79 4.57
CA LEU A 275 -4.51 -10.73 3.25
C LEU A 275 -5.67 -11.74 3.13
N LYS A 276 -5.46 -12.98 3.58
CA LYS A 276 -6.51 -14.01 3.57
C LYS A 276 -7.69 -13.61 4.45
N GLN A 277 -7.42 -13.09 5.64
CA GLN A 277 -8.47 -12.59 6.53
C GLN A 277 -9.21 -11.39 5.93
N PHE A 278 -8.49 -10.45 5.30
CA PHE A 278 -9.10 -9.28 4.65
C PHE A 278 -10.04 -9.68 3.52
N TYR A 279 -9.66 -10.68 2.72
CA TYR A 279 -10.52 -11.23 1.68
C TYR A 279 -11.82 -11.80 2.26
N THR A 280 -11.74 -12.63 3.31
CA THR A 280 -12.94 -13.15 3.99
C THR A 280 -13.80 -12.03 4.57
N TYR A 281 -13.18 -11.06 5.26
CA TYR A 281 -13.87 -9.91 5.85
C TYR A 281 -14.66 -9.11 4.81
N VAL A 282 -14.02 -8.71 3.71
CA VAL A 282 -14.70 -7.93 2.65
C VAL A 282 -15.88 -8.72 2.08
N LYS A 283 -15.72 -10.04 1.89
CA LYS A 283 -16.81 -10.87 1.38
C LYS A 283 -18.01 -10.90 2.29
N GLU A 284 -17.78 -11.14 3.58
CA GLU A 284 -18.83 -11.20 4.59
C GLU A 284 -19.50 -9.84 4.81
N LEU A 285 -18.70 -8.76 4.81
CA LEU A 285 -19.18 -7.38 4.94
C LEU A 285 -20.14 -7.02 3.80
N GLN A 286 -19.76 -7.30 2.55
CA GLN A 286 -20.59 -7.00 1.37
C GLN A 286 -21.80 -7.92 1.24
N GLN A 287 -21.76 -9.11 1.83
CA GLN A 287 -22.91 -10.01 1.96
C GLN A 287 -23.86 -9.62 3.10
N GLY A 288 -23.52 -8.59 3.89
CA GLY A 288 -24.31 -8.15 5.05
C GLY A 288 -24.28 -9.14 6.23
N LYS A 289 -23.34 -10.10 6.24
CA LYS A 289 -23.18 -11.07 7.34
C LYS A 289 -22.54 -10.44 8.57
N ILE A 290 -21.70 -9.44 8.37
CA ILE A 290 -21.06 -8.63 9.41
C ILE A 290 -21.26 -7.15 9.07
N THR A 291 -21.19 -6.30 10.09
CA THR A 291 -21.32 -4.83 9.94
C THR A 291 -20.20 -4.05 10.62
N GLN A 292 -19.39 -4.71 11.45
CA GLN A 292 -18.28 -4.10 12.16
C GLN A 292 -17.16 -3.62 11.24
N SER A 293 -16.35 -2.67 11.74
CA SER A 293 -15.14 -2.22 11.06
C SER A 293 -14.10 -3.35 11.00
N TRP A 294 -13.08 -3.20 10.16
CA TRP A 294 -11.97 -4.14 10.08
C TRP A 294 -11.21 -4.21 11.41
N THR A 295 -10.99 -3.07 12.07
CA THR A 295 -10.35 -3.02 13.40
C THR A 295 -11.15 -3.81 14.43
N ASP A 296 -12.47 -3.66 14.46
CA ASP A 296 -13.31 -4.41 15.41
C ASP A 296 -13.40 -5.90 15.05
N TYR A 297 -13.48 -6.23 13.75
CA TYR A 297 -13.46 -7.61 13.27
C TYR A 297 -12.20 -8.36 13.73
N LEU A 298 -11.03 -7.72 13.69
CA LEU A 298 -9.78 -8.32 14.14
C LEU A 298 -9.70 -8.56 15.65
N LYS A 299 -10.50 -7.88 16.48
CA LYS A 299 -10.56 -8.19 17.93
C LYS A 299 -11.20 -9.55 18.19
N GLU A 300 -12.14 -9.93 17.34
CA GLU A 300 -12.84 -11.22 17.37
C GLU A 300 -12.10 -12.29 16.56
N ASN A 301 -11.26 -11.88 15.60
CA ASN A 301 -10.52 -12.72 14.65
C ASN A 301 -9.02 -12.32 14.61
N PRO A 302 -8.27 -12.55 15.71
CA PRO A 302 -6.93 -12.00 15.90
C PRO A 302 -5.87 -12.49 14.91
#